data_AF-A0A6A6U9D4-F1
#
_entry.id   AF-A0A6A6U9D4-F1
#
_cell.length_a   1.000
_cell.length_b   1.000
_cell.length_c   1.000
_cell.angle_alpha   90.00
_cell.angle_beta   90.00
_cell.angle_gamma   90.00
#
_symmetry.space_group_name_H-M   'P 1'
#
loop_
_entity.id
_entity.type
_entity.pdbx_description
1 polymer ?
#
loop_
_entity_poly.entity_id
_entity_poly.type
_entity_poly.pdbx_seq_one_letter_code
_entity_poly.pdbx_strand_id
1 'polypeptide(L)'
;MDPQQPKHSQIAIDPQHQTPKVDSSPAEDQQPATPESPKAQEIRDACGDADVSLLVALASSNGGLLNDDLRKAAWPILLGSRSSNESEFDEVGAEVGGEWKSLPAHKDEAQVGLDVDRSFVYYPNDSSSLPLDTLRGQLSTLILSVLRTHPSLSYFQGYHDIAQVLLLVLGPSSSPPALARLSLLRIRDFMLPSLSGAVTQLHLLPALLRAADPALAPYLPPNPFWAISALLTLYAHDVQSYTHITRLFDFILAAPATASLYLFTAVVRARRDDLLDIDPGDHDMLHVTLTKLPAHRQLDMDDLIEDACVLLKRHPPSSLGRAWRAVSSKSALKTVMVGAPDVVAQSLEDGEAWLAEQTRQADRQARMHALYMSVSKTAWRWRRPAAFGLTLAVAVVAVFLGRGDDIANRKRMFGTALISMWKTLGGTTRN
;
A
#
# COMPACT_ATOMS: atom_id res chain seq x y z
N MET A 1 38.53 -24.24 65.57
CA MET A 1 37.30 -24.57 66.32
C MET A 1 36.52 -23.29 66.42
N ASP A 2 35.34 -23.22 65.79
CA ASP A 2 34.35 -22.19 66.12
C ASP A 2 34.05 -22.30 67.63
N PRO A 3 33.92 -21.22 68.42
CA PRO A 3 32.77 -20.30 68.29
C PRO A 3 33.03 -18.84 68.76
N GLN A 4 32.15 -17.90 68.40
CA GLN A 4 31.33 -17.15 69.38
C GLN A 4 30.65 -15.92 68.76
N GLN A 5 29.32 -15.88 68.97
CA GLN A 5 28.38 -14.80 68.69
C GLN A 5 28.76 -13.45 69.30
N PRO A 6 28.32 -12.31 68.72
CA PRO A 6 28.21 -11.06 69.45
C PRO A 6 26.87 -10.95 70.21
N LYS A 7 26.96 -10.53 71.47
CA LYS A 7 25.86 -10.16 72.38
C LYS A 7 25.42 -8.70 72.17
N HIS A 8 24.09 -8.52 72.16
CA HIS A 8 23.25 -7.44 72.72
C HIS A 8 23.79 -6.02 72.94
N SER A 9 22.98 -5.04 72.49
CA SER A 9 22.38 -3.95 73.31
C SER A 9 21.16 -3.38 72.53
N GLN A 10 19.91 -3.77 72.86
CA GLN A 10 18.89 -3.00 73.63
C GLN A 10 18.51 -1.65 72.98
N ILE A 11 17.38 -1.54 72.27
CA ILE A 11 16.00 -1.29 72.74
C ILE A 11 15.85 -0.03 73.61
N ALA A 12 15.15 0.97 73.08
CA ALA A 12 14.09 1.68 73.79
C ALA A 12 13.09 2.28 72.78
N ILE A 13 11.84 1.84 72.90
CA ILE A 13 10.64 2.37 72.24
C ILE A 13 10.02 3.38 73.21
N ASP A 14 9.56 4.53 72.73
CA ASP A 14 8.39 5.19 73.31
C ASP A 14 7.58 5.93 72.22
N PRO A 15 6.27 5.64 72.03
CA PRO A 15 5.48 6.15 70.92
C PRO A 15 4.40 7.12 71.40
N GLN A 16 4.59 8.44 71.31
CA GLN A 16 3.50 9.42 71.36
C GLN A 16 3.89 10.75 70.68
N HIS A 17 3.37 11.04 69.48
CA HIS A 17 2.69 12.33 69.21
C HIS A 17 2.15 12.43 67.78
N GLN A 18 0.82 12.54 67.72
CA GLN A 18 0.00 13.48 66.94
C GLN A 18 0.46 13.94 65.54
N THR A 19 -0.43 13.66 64.58
CA THR A 19 -0.51 14.26 63.25
C THR A 19 -0.64 15.78 63.29
N PRO A 20 0.01 16.50 62.36
CA PRO A 20 -0.45 17.81 61.92
C PRO A 20 -1.02 17.75 60.50
N LYS A 21 -2.23 18.29 60.35
CA LYS A 21 -2.81 18.77 59.09
C LYS A 21 -1.83 19.74 58.40
N VAL A 22 -1.62 19.57 57.11
CA VAL A 22 -1.06 20.60 56.24
C VAL A 22 -2.10 20.91 55.17
N ASP A 23 -2.76 22.06 55.36
CA ASP A 23 -3.40 22.84 54.32
C ASP A 23 -2.31 23.40 53.41
N SER A 24 -2.37 23.08 52.12
CA SER A 24 -1.89 23.97 51.05
C SER A 24 -2.33 23.43 49.68
N SER A 25 -3.38 24.04 49.13
CA SER A 25 -3.68 23.98 47.70
C SER A 25 -2.47 24.46 46.88
N PRO A 26 -2.08 23.78 45.79
CA PRO A 26 -1.50 24.45 44.65
C PRO A 26 -2.67 24.90 43.77
N ALA A 27 -2.88 26.21 43.71
CA ALA A 27 -3.70 26.81 42.67
C ALA A 27 -3.21 26.28 41.32
N GLU A 28 -4.12 25.68 40.57
CA GLU A 28 -3.93 25.35 39.17
C GLU A 28 -3.49 26.63 38.46
N ASP A 29 -2.24 26.63 38.00
CA ASP A 29 -1.74 27.60 37.04
C ASP A 29 -2.52 27.35 35.75
N GLN A 30 -3.68 27.99 35.63
CA GLN A 30 -4.44 28.08 34.39
C GLN A 30 -3.61 28.91 33.43
N GLN A 31 -2.69 28.24 32.72
CA GLN A 31 -2.13 28.78 31.50
C GLN A 31 -3.31 29.19 30.61
N PRO A 32 -3.39 30.45 30.17
CA PRO A 32 -4.47 30.89 29.30
C PRO A 32 -4.45 30.03 28.05
N ALA A 33 -5.59 29.40 27.75
CA ALA A 33 -5.79 28.62 26.54
C ALA A 33 -5.31 29.47 25.35
N THR A 34 -4.27 29.00 24.66
CA THR A 34 -3.82 29.62 23.41
C THR A 34 -5.03 29.76 22.50
N PRO A 35 -5.29 30.94 21.91
CA PRO A 35 -6.43 31.11 21.02
C PRO A 35 -6.35 30.06 19.92
N GLU A 36 -7.39 29.23 19.82
CA GLU A 36 -7.42 28.13 18.88
C GLU A 36 -7.24 28.65 17.45
N SER A 37 -6.42 27.95 16.66
CA SER A 37 -6.19 28.30 15.26
C SER A 37 -7.53 28.40 14.50
N PRO A 38 -7.75 29.45 13.67
CA PRO A 38 -8.97 29.56 12.85
C PRO A 38 -9.26 28.30 12.03
N LYS A 39 -8.20 27.62 11.55
CA LYS A 39 -8.34 26.35 10.81
C LYS A 39 -8.84 25.21 11.69
N ALA A 40 -8.46 25.17 12.96
CA ALA A 40 -8.95 24.14 13.89
C ALA A 40 -10.45 24.29 14.11
N GLN A 41 -10.95 25.53 14.23
CA GLN A 41 -12.39 25.79 14.33
C GLN A 41 -13.12 25.37 13.05
N GLU A 42 -12.61 25.74 11.88
CA GLU A 42 -13.20 25.37 10.58
C GLU A 42 -13.28 23.84 10.39
N ILE A 43 -12.26 23.09 10.83
CA ILE A 43 -12.29 21.61 10.83
C ILE A 43 -13.39 21.09 11.75
N ARG A 44 -13.55 21.66 12.95
CA ARG A 44 -14.61 21.22 13.89
C ARG A 44 -16.00 21.50 13.34
N ASP A 45 -16.20 22.67 12.76
CA ASP A 45 -17.48 23.05 12.16
C ASP A 45 -17.81 22.09 11.00
N ALA A 46 -16.84 21.80 10.12
CA ALA A 46 -16.99 20.83 9.04
C ALA A 46 -17.28 19.41 9.55
N CYS A 47 -16.66 18.98 10.66
CA CYS A 47 -16.97 17.71 11.31
C CYS A 47 -18.38 17.67 11.91
N GLY A 48 -18.81 18.77 12.53
CA GLY A 48 -20.15 18.93 13.10
C GLY A 48 -21.24 18.79 12.04
N ASP A 49 -21.04 19.45 10.90
CA ASP A 49 -21.97 19.43 9.77
C ASP A 49 -21.81 18.20 8.85
N ALA A 50 -20.80 17.36 9.13
CA ALA A 50 -20.36 16.27 8.26
C ALA A 50 -20.11 16.73 6.79
N ASP A 51 -19.57 17.94 6.63
CA ASP A 51 -19.22 18.51 5.31
C ASP A 51 -17.95 17.84 4.76
N VAL A 52 -18.17 16.74 4.05
CA VAL A 52 -17.10 15.97 3.39
C VAL A 52 -16.30 16.84 2.42
N SER A 53 -16.94 17.78 1.73
CA SER A 53 -16.25 18.60 0.71
C SER A 53 -15.28 19.57 1.36
N LEU A 54 -15.70 20.23 2.43
CA LEU A 54 -14.85 21.13 3.21
C LEU A 54 -13.72 20.35 3.90
N LEU A 55 -14.02 19.18 4.49
CA LEU A 55 -12.99 18.33 5.10
C LEU A 55 -11.93 17.87 4.08
N VAL A 56 -12.33 17.56 2.84
CA VAL A 56 -11.38 17.22 1.76
C VAL A 56 -10.47 18.41 1.44
N ALA A 57 -11.02 19.61 1.35
CA ALA A 57 -10.23 20.83 1.10
C ALA A 57 -9.25 21.10 2.25
N LEU A 58 -9.71 21.01 3.49
CA LEU A 58 -8.90 21.25 4.69
C LEU A 58 -7.79 20.21 4.85
N ALA A 59 -8.09 18.93 4.64
CA ALA A 59 -7.10 17.85 4.70
C ALA A 59 -6.04 17.93 3.59
N SER A 60 -6.38 18.51 2.45
CA SER A 60 -5.45 18.74 1.33
C SER A 60 -4.63 20.03 1.49
N SER A 61 -5.10 21.00 2.26
CA SER A 61 -4.40 22.27 2.51
C SER A 61 -3.20 22.11 3.47
N ASN A 62 -2.28 23.09 3.45
CA ASN A 62 -1.06 23.11 4.27
C ASN A 62 -1.35 22.79 5.76
N GLY A 63 -0.59 21.85 6.34
CA GLY A 63 -0.74 21.37 7.71
C GLY A 63 -1.86 20.34 7.93
N GLY A 64 -2.69 20.04 6.92
CA GLY A 64 -3.72 19.00 6.99
C GLY A 64 -4.73 19.22 8.12
N LEU A 65 -5.07 18.16 8.84
CA LEU A 65 -6.07 18.19 9.93
C LEU A 65 -5.47 18.54 11.30
N LEU A 66 -4.21 18.98 11.33
CA LEU A 66 -3.47 19.53 12.47
C LEU A 66 -3.11 18.52 13.57
N ASN A 67 -4.07 17.86 14.21
CA ASN A 67 -3.84 16.99 15.36
C ASN A 67 -4.83 15.82 15.45
N ASP A 68 -4.52 14.85 16.31
CA ASP A 68 -5.27 13.60 16.40
C ASP A 68 -6.70 13.79 16.92
N ASP A 69 -6.98 14.81 17.74
CA ASP A 69 -8.34 15.07 18.22
C ASP A 69 -9.26 15.53 17.08
N LEU A 70 -8.75 16.36 16.18
CA LEU A 70 -9.47 16.72 14.96
C LEU A 70 -9.57 15.55 13.98
N ARG A 71 -8.52 14.71 13.87
CA ARG A 71 -8.54 13.51 13.01
C ARG A 71 -9.53 12.45 13.51
N LYS A 72 -9.66 12.26 14.82
CA LYS A 72 -10.66 11.36 15.42
C LYS A 72 -12.08 11.71 14.99
N ALA A 73 -12.37 12.99 14.80
CA ALA A 73 -13.66 13.45 14.27
C ALA A 73 -13.73 13.34 12.73
N ALA A 74 -12.66 13.77 12.03
CA ALA A 74 -12.68 13.93 10.58
C ALA A 74 -12.46 12.63 9.78
N TRP A 75 -11.51 11.77 10.18
CA TRP A 75 -11.17 10.56 9.44
C TRP A 75 -12.37 9.59 9.31
N PRO A 76 -13.19 9.35 10.36
CA PRO A 76 -14.40 8.56 10.19
C PRO A 76 -15.39 9.14 9.18
N ILE A 77 -15.49 10.47 9.07
CA ILE A 77 -16.34 11.13 8.07
C ILE A 77 -15.76 10.92 6.67
N LEU A 78 -14.46 11.17 6.48
CA LEU A 78 -13.77 10.97 5.19
C LEU A 78 -13.81 9.51 4.71
N LEU A 79 -13.79 8.57 5.65
CA LEU A 79 -13.91 7.14 5.37
C LEU A 79 -15.34 6.66 5.27
N GLY A 80 -16.36 7.47 5.61
CA GLY A 80 -17.76 7.04 5.68
C GLY A 80 -18.05 6.00 6.77
N SER A 81 -17.22 5.95 7.82
CA SER A 81 -17.33 5.02 8.94
C SER A 81 -17.93 5.63 10.21
N ARG A 82 -18.38 6.89 10.17
CA ARG A 82 -19.06 7.51 11.32
C ARG A 82 -20.35 6.74 11.60
N SER A 83 -20.49 6.23 12.82
CA SER A 83 -21.75 5.62 13.27
C SER A 83 -22.81 6.72 13.30
N SER A 84 -23.98 6.47 12.71
CA SER A 84 -25.07 7.45 12.66
C SER A 84 -25.64 7.82 14.03
N ASN A 85 -25.26 7.11 15.10
CA ASN A 85 -25.77 7.32 16.45
C ASN A 85 -24.60 7.51 17.44
N GLU A 86 -24.10 8.73 17.60
CA GLU A 86 -23.19 9.10 18.72
C GLU A 86 -23.91 9.10 20.09
N SER A 87 -25.22 8.87 20.13
CA SER A 87 -26.06 8.91 21.35
C SER A 87 -26.49 7.55 21.93
N GLU A 88 -26.00 6.43 21.40
CA GLU A 88 -26.30 5.08 21.94
C GLU A 88 -25.04 4.27 22.34
N PHE A 89 -23.84 4.80 22.13
CA PHE A 89 -22.59 4.05 22.34
C PHE A 89 -21.99 4.14 23.76
N ASP A 90 -22.61 4.90 24.68
CA ASP A 90 -22.19 4.92 26.09
C ASP A 90 -22.68 3.68 26.88
N GLU A 91 -23.59 2.87 26.33
CA GLU A 91 -24.02 1.58 26.93
C GLU A 91 -23.71 0.33 26.06
N VAL A 92 -23.36 0.49 24.78
CA VAL A 92 -23.14 -0.65 23.83
C VAL A 92 -21.65 -0.89 23.50
N GLY A 93 -20.73 -0.13 24.09
CA GLY A 93 -19.28 -0.28 23.92
C GLY A 93 -18.67 -1.62 24.35
N ALA A 94 -19.46 -2.55 24.89
CA ALA A 94 -19.04 -3.88 25.32
C ALA A 94 -19.42 -5.04 24.36
N GLU A 95 -20.38 -4.88 23.43
CA GLU A 95 -20.92 -6.02 22.68
C GLU A 95 -20.29 -6.25 21.29
N VAL A 96 -19.79 -5.21 20.62
CA VAL A 96 -19.13 -5.35 19.30
C VAL A 96 -17.76 -6.07 19.41
N GLY A 97 -17.16 -6.13 20.61
CA GLY A 97 -15.85 -6.74 20.86
C GLY A 97 -15.78 -8.28 20.83
N GLY A 98 -16.92 -8.96 20.64
CA GLY A 98 -17.02 -10.42 20.75
C GLY A 98 -17.53 -11.17 19.51
N GLU A 99 -18.38 -10.56 18.69
CA GLU A 99 -19.11 -11.28 17.64
C GLU A 99 -18.17 -11.88 16.58
N TRP A 100 -17.14 -11.14 16.16
CA TRP A 100 -16.16 -11.60 15.18
C TRP A 100 -15.32 -12.81 15.68
N LYS A 101 -15.19 -13.01 17.00
CA LYS A 101 -14.46 -14.16 17.57
C LYS A 101 -15.21 -15.47 17.35
N SER A 102 -16.53 -15.41 17.16
CA SER A 102 -17.38 -16.55 16.83
C SER A 102 -17.32 -16.94 15.35
N LEU A 103 -16.87 -16.02 14.49
CA LEU A 103 -16.69 -16.28 13.06
C LEU A 103 -15.51 -17.24 12.82
N PRO A 104 -15.53 -17.99 11.71
CA PRO A 104 -14.42 -18.87 11.34
C PRO A 104 -13.07 -18.14 11.30
N ALA A 105 -12.01 -18.85 11.70
CA ALA A 105 -10.66 -18.32 11.61
C ALA A 105 -10.30 -17.96 10.16
N HIS A 106 -9.65 -16.82 9.99
CA HIS A 106 -9.15 -16.38 8.70
C HIS A 106 -7.92 -17.20 8.29
N LYS A 107 -7.70 -17.36 6.98
CA LYS A 107 -6.54 -18.14 6.46
C LYS A 107 -5.18 -17.51 6.80
N ASP A 108 -5.15 -16.20 7.06
CA ASP A 108 -3.91 -15.42 7.19
C ASP A 108 -3.53 -15.06 8.64
N GLU A 109 -4.24 -15.58 9.67
CA GLU A 109 -4.03 -15.18 11.07
C GLU A 109 -2.61 -15.43 11.59
N ALA A 110 -1.96 -16.51 11.14
CA ALA A 110 -0.59 -16.80 11.51
C ALA A 110 0.38 -15.73 11.02
N GLN A 111 0.17 -15.23 9.79
CA GLN A 111 0.98 -14.14 9.23
C GLN A 111 0.72 -12.83 9.98
N VAL A 112 -0.54 -12.55 10.32
CA VAL A 112 -0.90 -11.38 11.15
C VAL A 112 -0.14 -11.39 12.46
N GLY A 113 -0.09 -12.52 13.17
CA GLY A 113 0.67 -12.65 14.42
C GLY A 113 2.16 -12.31 14.24
N LEU A 114 2.82 -12.91 13.26
CA LEU A 114 4.24 -12.67 12.97
C LEU A 114 4.56 -11.20 12.64
N ASP A 115 3.66 -10.55 11.92
CA ASP A 115 3.83 -9.15 11.51
C ASP A 115 3.51 -8.16 12.64
N VAL A 116 2.49 -8.43 13.45
CA VAL A 116 2.16 -7.63 14.64
C VAL A 116 3.28 -7.68 15.67
N ASP A 117 3.98 -8.81 15.84
CA ASP A 117 5.14 -8.89 16.73
C ASP A 117 6.27 -7.92 16.33
N ARG A 118 6.33 -7.53 15.06
CA ARG A 118 7.30 -6.59 14.50
C ARG A 118 6.76 -5.16 14.34
N SER A 119 5.54 -4.87 14.83
CA SER A 119 4.90 -3.55 14.72
C SER A 119 5.36 -2.55 15.80
N PHE A 120 4.97 -1.29 15.62
CA PHE A 120 5.30 -0.15 16.50
C PHE A 120 6.83 0.12 16.64
N VAL A 121 7.57 -0.06 15.54
CA VAL A 121 9.04 0.17 15.52
C VAL A 121 9.38 1.66 15.65
N TYR A 122 8.64 2.53 14.98
CA TYR A 122 8.96 3.95 14.86
C TYR A 122 8.00 4.89 15.59
N TYR A 123 6.83 4.41 15.97
CA TYR A 123 5.86 5.18 16.73
C TYR A 123 4.93 4.24 17.48
N PRO A 124 4.45 4.63 18.68
CA PRO A 124 4.55 5.96 19.30
C PRO A 124 5.92 6.28 19.95
N ASN A 125 6.44 7.50 19.72
CA ASN A 125 7.75 7.98 20.20
C ASN A 125 7.66 8.69 21.57
N ASP A 126 7.13 8.04 22.61
CA ASP A 126 7.14 8.51 24.01
C ASP A 126 6.01 9.44 24.52
N SER A 127 4.74 9.24 24.12
CA SER A 127 3.63 9.95 24.80
C SER A 127 2.35 9.15 25.09
N SER A 128 2.29 7.84 24.77
CA SER A 128 1.12 7.00 25.06
C SER A 128 1.42 5.96 26.13
N SER A 129 0.71 6.04 27.26
CA SER A 129 0.85 5.28 28.51
C SER A 129 0.56 3.77 28.45
N LEU A 130 0.45 3.17 27.26
CA LEU A 130 0.10 1.75 27.11
C LEU A 130 1.33 0.90 26.81
N PRO A 131 1.50 -0.26 27.48
CA PRO A 131 2.54 -1.22 27.14
C PRO A 131 2.48 -1.64 25.67
N LEU A 132 3.63 -1.82 25.03
CA LEU A 132 3.70 -2.28 23.62
C LEU A 132 2.91 -3.57 23.38
N ASP A 133 2.91 -4.48 24.35
CA ASP A 133 2.14 -5.73 24.26
C ASP A 133 0.61 -5.47 24.22
N THR A 134 0.14 -4.43 24.91
CA THR A 134 -1.26 -3.99 24.82
C THR A 134 -1.57 -3.42 23.45
N LEU A 135 -0.71 -2.56 22.90
CA LEU A 135 -0.88 -2.01 21.56
C LEU A 135 -0.87 -3.09 20.48
N ARG A 136 0.05 -4.06 20.57
CA ARG A 136 0.10 -5.24 19.69
C ARG A 136 -1.14 -6.10 19.81
N GLY A 137 -1.63 -6.32 21.03
CA GLY A 137 -2.90 -7.03 21.26
C GLY A 137 -4.11 -6.32 20.63
N GLN A 138 -4.16 -4.99 20.73
CA GLN A 138 -5.19 -4.16 20.09
C GLN A 138 -5.07 -4.18 18.56
N LEU A 139 -3.85 -4.09 18.01
CA LEU A 139 -3.60 -4.17 16.58
C LEU A 139 -3.99 -5.52 15.99
N SER A 140 -3.61 -6.61 16.67
CA SER A 140 -4.04 -7.96 16.31
C SER A 140 -5.57 -8.07 16.31
N THR A 141 -6.22 -7.61 17.39
CA THR A 141 -7.69 -7.59 17.50
C THR A 141 -8.33 -6.82 16.34
N LEU A 142 -7.81 -5.64 16.02
CA LEU A 142 -8.32 -4.79 14.93
C LEU A 142 -8.19 -5.46 13.56
N ILE A 143 -7.03 -6.04 13.25
CA ILE A 143 -6.80 -6.70 11.95
C ILE A 143 -7.68 -7.95 11.84
N LEU A 144 -7.70 -8.78 12.89
CA LEU A 144 -8.47 -10.03 12.90
C LEU A 144 -9.98 -9.78 12.86
N SER A 145 -10.49 -8.74 13.54
CA SER A 145 -11.92 -8.41 13.46
C SER A 145 -12.33 -8.07 12.03
N VAL A 146 -11.53 -7.28 11.31
CA VAL A 146 -11.82 -6.93 9.91
C VAL A 146 -11.71 -8.15 8.99
N LEU A 147 -10.64 -8.96 9.11
CA LEU A 147 -10.44 -10.12 8.24
C LEU A 147 -11.46 -11.24 8.46
N ARG A 148 -11.88 -11.48 9.71
CA ARG A 148 -12.92 -12.48 9.99
C ARG A 148 -14.31 -12.02 9.54
N THR A 149 -14.62 -10.73 9.70
CA THR A 149 -15.88 -10.16 9.20
C THR A 149 -15.93 -10.12 7.67
N HIS A 150 -14.79 -9.88 7.01
CA HIS A 150 -14.67 -9.83 5.55
C HIS A 150 -13.68 -10.87 5.03
N PRO A 151 -14.02 -12.18 5.06
CA PRO A 151 -13.09 -13.28 4.75
C PRO A 151 -12.66 -13.36 3.28
N SER A 152 -13.21 -12.50 2.42
CA SER A 152 -12.79 -12.34 1.02
C SER A 152 -11.47 -11.57 0.89
N LEU A 153 -11.12 -10.75 1.88
CA LEU A 153 -9.87 -10.00 1.94
C LEU A 153 -8.69 -10.95 2.14
N SER A 154 -7.61 -10.76 1.40
CA SER A 154 -6.35 -11.49 1.62
C SER A 154 -5.34 -10.55 2.26
N TYR A 155 -4.79 -10.95 3.41
CA TYR A 155 -3.78 -10.14 4.10
C TYR A 155 -2.50 -10.07 3.25
N PHE A 156 -1.91 -8.87 3.18
CA PHE A 156 -0.58 -8.68 2.61
C PHE A 156 0.39 -8.21 3.70
N GLN A 157 1.64 -8.66 3.62
CA GLN A 157 2.69 -8.22 4.54
C GLN A 157 2.91 -6.70 4.39
N GLY A 158 2.75 -5.96 5.49
CA GLY A 158 2.73 -4.51 5.53
C GLY A 158 1.34 -3.89 5.77
N TYR A 159 0.25 -4.67 5.72
CA TYR A 159 -1.08 -4.17 6.07
C TYR A 159 -1.17 -3.72 7.54
N HIS A 160 -0.38 -4.33 8.42
CA HIS A 160 -0.29 -3.91 9.82
C HIS A 160 0.26 -2.49 9.99
N ASP A 161 1.15 -2.02 9.10
CA ASP A 161 1.69 -0.66 9.13
C ASP A 161 0.59 0.38 8.86
N ILE A 162 -0.40 0.06 8.00
CA ILE A 162 -1.58 0.90 7.78
C ILE A 162 -2.50 0.85 9.00
N ALA A 163 -2.79 -0.35 9.49
CA ALA A 163 -3.72 -0.56 10.60
C ALA A 163 -3.24 0.10 11.90
N GLN A 164 -1.94 0.11 12.19
CA GLN A 164 -1.39 0.77 13.39
C GLN A 164 -1.57 2.29 13.34
N VAL A 165 -1.50 2.93 12.17
CA VAL A 165 -1.73 4.38 12.04
C VAL A 165 -3.19 4.71 12.39
N LEU A 166 -4.15 3.96 11.85
CA LEU A 166 -5.56 4.11 12.22
C LEU A 166 -5.77 3.86 13.71
N LEU A 167 -5.15 2.81 14.27
CA LEU A 167 -5.29 2.47 15.69
C LEU A 167 -4.78 3.58 16.62
N LEU A 168 -3.63 4.17 16.30
CA LEU A 168 -3.04 5.23 17.12
C LEU A 168 -3.87 6.52 17.09
N VAL A 169 -4.45 6.86 15.93
CA VAL A 169 -5.28 8.06 15.80
C VAL A 169 -6.69 7.84 16.36
N LEU A 170 -7.37 6.77 15.92
CA LEU A 170 -8.81 6.55 16.20
C LEU A 170 -9.08 5.72 17.45
N GLY A 171 -8.08 5.00 17.97
CA GLY A 171 -8.25 4.07 19.08
C GLY A 171 -9.03 2.80 18.70
N PRO A 172 -9.12 1.83 19.63
CA PRO A 172 -9.63 0.48 19.35
C PRO A 172 -11.12 0.44 18.99
N SER A 173 -11.93 1.42 19.42
CA SER A 173 -13.38 1.42 19.19
C SER A 173 -13.76 1.94 17.81
N SER A 174 -13.08 2.99 17.32
CA SER A 174 -13.42 3.64 16.04
C SER A 174 -12.60 3.12 14.86
N SER A 175 -11.49 2.42 15.12
CA SER A 175 -10.64 1.85 14.06
C SER A 175 -11.27 0.70 13.26
N PRO A 176 -12.04 -0.25 13.83
CA PRO A 176 -12.58 -1.39 13.08
C PRO A 176 -13.44 -1.00 11.86
N PRO A 177 -14.48 -0.15 11.98
CA PRO A 177 -15.27 0.25 10.82
C PRO A 177 -14.46 1.12 9.83
N ALA A 178 -13.53 1.94 10.33
CA ALA A 178 -12.64 2.75 9.49
C ALA A 178 -11.70 1.85 8.64
N LEU A 179 -11.08 0.84 9.26
CA LEU A 179 -10.17 -0.08 8.60
C LEU A 179 -10.91 -0.98 7.60
N ALA A 180 -12.10 -1.47 7.92
CA ALA A 180 -12.93 -2.23 6.99
C ALA A 180 -13.23 -1.43 5.71
N ARG A 181 -13.65 -0.17 5.86
CA ARG A 181 -13.93 0.72 4.72
C ARG A 181 -12.68 1.07 3.94
N LEU A 182 -11.56 1.37 4.61
CA LEU A 182 -10.28 1.61 3.94
C LEU A 182 -9.89 0.39 3.07
N SER A 183 -9.98 -0.81 3.64
CA SER A 183 -9.61 -2.07 3.00
C SER A 183 -10.47 -2.44 1.80
N LEU A 184 -11.79 -2.29 1.91
CA LEU A 184 -12.72 -2.66 0.84
C LEU A 184 -12.90 -1.56 -0.22
N LEU A 185 -12.71 -0.29 0.12
CA LEU A 185 -13.06 0.81 -0.78
C LEU A 185 -11.84 1.52 -1.37
N ARG A 186 -10.71 1.63 -0.64
CA ARG A 186 -9.54 2.40 -1.09
C ARG A 186 -8.32 1.56 -1.44
N ILE A 187 -7.97 0.56 -0.61
CA ILE A 187 -6.78 -0.29 -0.83
C ILE A 187 -7.11 -1.70 -1.33
N ARG A 188 -8.36 -1.92 -1.76
CA ARG A 188 -8.92 -3.21 -2.18
C ARG A 188 -8.03 -4.01 -3.14
N ASP A 189 -7.40 -3.32 -4.09
CA ASP A 189 -6.52 -3.94 -5.08
C ASP A 189 -5.31 -4.66 -4.46
N PHE A 190 -4.89 -4.26 -3.26
CA PHE A 190 -3.80 -4.89 -2.50
C PHE A 190 -4.28 -6.07 -1.67
N MET A 191 -5.58 -6.13 -1.37
CA MET A 191 -6.24 -7.18 -0.60
C MET A 191 -6.73 -8.35 -1.47
N LEU A 192 -6.37 -8.36 -2.76
CA LEU A 192 -6.64 -9.47 -3.66
C LEU A 192 -5.79 -10.71 -3.28
N PRO A 193 -6.25 -11.94 -3.57
CA PRO A 193 -5.46 -13.16 -3.31
C PRO A 193 -4.09 -13.22 -4.00
N SER A 194 -3.86 -12.36 -5.00
CA SER A 194 -2.57 -12.19 -5.66
C SER A 194 -2.22 -10.69 -5.69
N LEU A 195 -0.93 -10.37 -5.72
CA LEU A 195 -0.44 -8.99 -5.87
C LEU A 195 -0.69 -8.38 -7.26
N SER A 196 -1.52 -9.01 -8.12
CA SER A 196 -1.80 -8.53 -9.47
C SER A 196 -2.39 -7.11 -9.52
N GLY A 197 -3.24 -6.78 -8.53
CA GLY A 197 -3.76 -5.42 -8.36
C GLY A 197 -2.64 -4.42 -8.09
N ALA A 198 -1.82 -4.67 -7.06
CA ALA A 198 -0.65 -3.86 -6.72
C ALA A 198 0.29 -3.67 -7.93
N VAL A 199 0.63 -4.76 -8.62
CA VAL A 199 1.49 -4.71 -9.82
C VAL A 199 0.87 -3.85 -10.92
N THR A 200 -0.43 -3.93 -11.15
CA THR A 200 -1.11 -3.11 -12.16
C THR A 200 -1.04 -1.62 -11.82
N GLN A 201 -1.20 -1.26 -10.54
CA GLN A 201 -1.06 0.12 -10.09
C GLN A 201 0.37 0.64 -10.25
N LEU A 202 1.39 -0.16 -9.89
CA LEU A 202 2.80 0.22 -10.04
C LEU A 202 3.16 0.58 -11.49
N HIS A 203 2.60 -0.14 -12.47
CA HIS A 203 2.84 0.13 -13.89
C HIS A 203 2.22 1.45 -14.41
N LEU A 204 1.46 2.18 -13.58
CA LEU A 204 1.08 3.56 -13.88
C LEU A 204 2.25 4.54 -13.68
N LEU A 205 3.19 4.26 -12.76
CA LEU A 205 4.29 5.17 -12.43
C LEU A 205 5.17 5.51 -13.65
N PRO A 206 5.63 4.56 -14.48
CA PRO A 206 6.43 4.93 -15.66
C PRO A 206 5.66 5.76 -16.70
N ALA A 207 4.34 5.62 -16.78
CA ALA A 207 3.52 6.47 -17.65
C ALA A 207 3.36 7.88 -17.07
N LEU A 208 3.12 7.97 -15.77
CA LEU A 208 2.98 9.24 -15.05
C LEU A 208 4.29 10.03 -15.02
N LEU A 209 5.42 9.39 -14.70
CA LEU A 209 6.75 10.00 -14.72
C LEU A 209 7.12 10.51 -16.12
N ARG A 210 6.83 9.76 -17.19
CA ARG A 210 7.08 10.24 -18.56
C ARG A 210 6.24 11.47 -18.91
N ALA A 211 5.04 11.59 -18.36
CA ALA A 211 4.19 12.77 -18.58
C ALA A 211 4.68 13.97 -17.75
N ALA A 212 5.11 13.73 -16.51
CA ALA A 212 5.49 14.76 -15.54
C ALA A 212 6.93 15.26 -15.68
N ASP A 213 7.88 14.36 -15.95
CA ASP A 213 9.30 14.65 -16.17
C ASP A 213 9.87 13.75 -17.28
N PRO A 214 9.72 14.15 -18.56
CA PRO A 214 10.20 13.39 -19.70
C PRO A 214 11.73 13.20 -19.74
N ALA A 215 12.49 14.00 -18.99
CA ALA A 215 13.95 13.91 -18.94
C ALA A 215 14.41 12.89 -17.89
N LEU A 216 13.75 12.85 -16.73
CA LEU A 216 14.05 11.90 -15.66
C LEU A 216 13.54 10.48 -16.00
N ALA A 217 12.34 10.36 -16.57
CA ALA A 217 11.69 9.07 -16.73
C ALA A 217 12.49 7.99 -17.53
N PRO A 218 13.21 8.33 -18.62
CA PRO A 218 14.05 7.38 -19.34
C PRO A 218 15.28 6.92 -18.54
N TYR A 219 15.66 7.66 -17.50
CA TYR A 219 16.81 7.38 -16.65
C TYR A 219 16.51 6.31 -15.59
N LEU A 220 15.24 6.17 -15.22
CA LEU A 220 14.83 5.28 -14.14
C LEU A 220 14.69 3.83 -14.62
N PRO A 221 14.91 2.85 -13.74
CA PRO A 221 14.66 1.45 -14.07
C PRO A 221 13.22 1.24 -14.58
N PRO A 222 13.04 0.52 -15.70
CA PRO A 222 11.74 0.43 -16.37
C PRO A 222 10.69 -0.34 -15.55
N ASN A 223 11.13 -1.20 -14.64
CA ASN A 223 10.26 -1.97 -13.76
C ASN A 223 10.04 -1.19 -12.44
N PRO A 224 8.82 -0.75 -12.14
CA PRO A 224 8.53 0.17 -11.02
C PRO A 224 8.46 -0.51 -9.64
N PHE A 225 9.09 -1.68 -9.45
CA PHE A 225 9.01 -2.42 -8.19
C PHE A 225 9.71 -1.73 -7.01
N TRP A 226 10.60 -0.78 -7.30
CA TRP A 226 11.22 0.10 -6.29
C TRP A 226 10.19 0.91 -5.49
N ALA A 227 8.96 1.06 -5.99
CA ALA A 227 7.86 1.76 -5.35
C ALA A 227 6.91 0.90 -4.50
N ILE A 228 7.11 -0.42 -4.50
CA ILE A 228 6.10 -1.35 -3.97
C ILE A 228 5.85 -1.14 -2.48
N SER A 229 6.90 -0.94 -1.67
CA SER A 229 6.80 -0.72 -0.22
C SER A 229 5.91 0.48 0.09
N ALA A 230 6.28 1.64 -0.45
CA ALA A 230 5.59 2.90 -0.22
C ALA A 230 4.11 2.84 -0.66
N LEU A 231 3.83 2.32 -1.85
CA LEU A 231 2.45 2.31 -2.36
C LEU A 231 1.58 1.27 -1.67
N LEU A 232 2.12 0.08 -1.39
CA LEU A 232 1.39 -1.01 -0.77
C LEU A 232 1.01 -0.68 0.69
N THR A 233 1.88 0.02 1.41
CA THR A 233 1.70 0.36 2.82
C THR A 233 1.22 1.79 3.06
N LEU A 234 0.80 2.51 2.00
CA LEU A 234 0.47 3.94 2.07
C LEU A 234 1.54 4.74 2.81
N TYR A 235 2.81 4.47 2.51
CA TYR A 235 4.01 5.08 3.07
C TYR A 235 4.27 4.78 4.55
N ALA A 236 3.37 4.05 5.23
CA ALA A 236 3.46 3.82 6.67
C ALA A 236 4.66 2.97 7.08
N HIS A 237 5.15 2.12 6.18
CA HIS A 237 6.37 1.34 6.39
C HIS A 237 7.65 2.18 6.34
N ASP A 238 7.69 3.16 5.42
CA ASP A 238 8.90 3.90 5.09
C ASP A 238 8.99 5.25 5.85
N VAL A 239 7.86 5.83 6.26
CA VAL A 239 7.81 7.10 7.01
C VAL A 239 7.90 6.84 8.51
N GLN A 240 9.03 7.26 9.09
CA GLN A 240 9.34 7.03 10.51
C GLN A 240 8.73 8.10 11.45
N SER A 241 8.34 9.25 10.93
CA SER A 241 7.76 10.35 11.72
C SER A 241 6.24 10.19 11.83
N TYR A 242 5.72 10.08 13.05
CA TYR A 242 4.28 10.00 13.32
C TYR A 242 3.52 11.22 12.78
N THR A 243 4.07 12.42 12.97
CA THR A 243 3.48 13.67 12.45
C THR A 243 3.40 13.65 10.91
N HIS A 244 4.42 13.13 10.24
CA HIS A 244 4.41 13.04 8.78
C HIS A 244 3.44 11.99 8.26
N ILE A 245 3.41 10.79 8.85
CA ILE A 245 2.50 9.74 8.36
C ILE A 245 1.04 10.11 8.60
N THR A 246 0.70 10.73 9.73
CA THR A 246 -0.66 11.23 9.99
C THR A 246 -1.02 12.37 9.04
N ARG A 247 -0.08 13.29 8.73
CA ARG A 247 -0.28 14.32 7.70
C ARG A 247 -0.51 13.74 6.30
N LEU A 248 0.21 12.70 5.92
CA LEU A 248 0.00 12.00 4.65
C LEU A 248 -1.36 11.30 4.62
N PHE A 249 -1.77 10.68 5.73
CA PHE A 249 -3.08 10.04 5.83
C PHE A 249 -4.22 11.07 5.75
N ASP A 250 -4.09 12.27 6.31
CA ASP A 250 -5.07 13.35 6.11
C ASP A 250 -5.37 13.53 4.61
N PHE A 251 -4.33 13.66 3.79
CA PHE A 251 -4.45 13.81 2.33
C PHE A 251 -4.93 12.54 1.63
N ILE A 252 -4.31 11.38 1.93
CA ILE A 252 -4.60 10.12 1.24
C ILE A 252 -6.04 9.65 1.49
N LEU A 253 -6.60 9.89 2.68
CA LEU A 253 -7.98 9.51 2.99
C LEU A 253 -8.99 10.44 2.28
N ALA A 254 -8.66 11.72 2.15
CA ALA A 254 -9.49 12.71 1.48
C ALA A 254 -9.49 12.62 -0.06
N ALA A 255 -8.31 12.43 -0.65
CA ALA A 255 -8.09 12.55 -2.10
C ALA A 255 -8.56 11.30 -2.89
N PRO A 256 -8.58 11.34 -4.23
CA PRO A 256 -8.80 10.14 -5.06
C PRO A 256 -7.83 9.01 -4.71
N ALA A 257 -8.21 7.75 -4.93
CA ALA A 257 -7.32 6.61 -4.62
C ALA A 257 -6.01 6.65 -5.43
N THR A 258 -6.02 7.30 -6.59
CA THR A 258 -4.82 7.52 -7.40
C THR A 258 -3.82 8.49 -6.77
N ALA A 259 -4.23 9.34 -5.81
CA ALA A 259 -3.37 10.36 -5.21
C ALA A 259 -2.08 9.80 -4.60
N SER A 260 -2.11 8.58 -4.07
CA SER A 260 -0.91 7.89 -3.57
C SER A 260 0.17 7.73 -4.66
N LEU A 261 -0.21 7.46 -5.92
CA LEU A 261 0.72 7.35 -7.05
C LEU A 261 1.33 8.71 -7.44
N TYR A 262 0.53 9.78 -7.34
CA TYR A 262 0.97 11.14 -7.65
C TYR A 262 1.92 11.67 -6.57
N LEU A 263 1.63 11.38 -5.30
CA LEU A 263 2.53 11.66 -4.18
C LEU A 263 3.88 10.97 -4.39
N PHE A 264 3.88 9.70 -4.81
CA PHE A 264 5.12 8.98 -5.04
C PHE A 264 5.91 9.58 -6.20
N THR A 265 5.21 10.02 -7.25
CA THR A 265 5.81 10.73 -8.39
C THR A 265 6.44 12.06 -7.94
N ALA A 266 5.77 12.80 -7.05
CA ALA A 266 6.31 14.03 -6.47
C ALA A 266 7.59 13.75 -5.68
N VAL A 267 7.62 12.68 -4.86
CA VAL A 267 8.84 12.25 -4.13
C VAL A 267 10.00 11.96 -5.08
N VAL A 268 9.75 11.24 -6.17
CA VAL A 268 10.79 10.93 -7.17
C VAL A 268 11.30 12.20 -7.85
N ARG A 269 10.40 13.12 -8.22
CA ARG A 269 10.76 14.40 -8.86
C ARG A 269 11.50 15.34 -7.93
N ALA A 270 11.18 15.33 -6.64
CA ALA A 270 11.87 16.15 -5.66
C ALA A 270 13.33 15.71 -5.45
N ARG A 271 13.66 14.47 -5.83
CA ARG A 271 15.02 13.90 -5.81
C ARG A 271 15.65 13.80 -7.20
N ARG A 272 15.13 14.57 -8.14
CA ARG A 272 15.54 14.53 -9.55
C ARG A 272 17.05 14.69 -9.71
N ASP A 273 17.65 15.68 -9.05
CA ASP A 273 19.06 15.98 -9.24
C ASP A 273 19.95 14.87 -8.68
N ASP A 274 19.65 14.36 -7.48
CA ASP A 274 20.31 13.17 -6.91
C ASP A 274 20.24 11.95 -7.83
N LEU A 275 19.08 11.74 -8.48
CA LEU A 275 18.87 10.61 -9.36
C LEU A 275 19.64 10.72 -10.69
N LEU A 276 19.76 11.94 -11.21
CA LEU A 276 20.50 12.21 -12.45
C LEU A 276 22.02 12.19 -12.26
N ASP A 277 22.50 12.34 -11.03
CA ASP A 277 23.92 12.25 -10.69
C ASP A 277 24.44 10.80 -10.62
N ILE A 278 23.55 9.81 -10.44
CA ILE A 278 23.90 8.37 -10.42
C ILE A 278 24.10 7.89 -11.86
N ASP A 279 25.13 7.10 -12.18
CA ASP A 279 25.32 6.53 -13.53
C ASP A 279 24.06 5.74 -13.98
N PRO A 280 23.53 5.94 -15.21
CA PRO A 280 22.30 5.26 -15.64
C PRO A 280 22.45 3.73 -15.76
N GLY A 281 23.69 3.23 -15.88
CA GLY A 281 24.01 1.80 -15.84
C GLY A 281 24.07 1.21 -14.43
N ASP A 282 24.13 2.05 -13.38
CA ASP A 282 24.11 1.62 -11.98
C ASP A 282 22.66 1.45 -11.48
N HIS A 283 22.01 0.40 -11.99
CA HIS A 283 20.63 0.08 -11.64
C HIS A 283 20.43 -0.24 -10.16
N ASP A 284 21.46 -0.75 -9.47
CA ASP A 284 21.38 -1.08 -8.05
C ASP A 284 21.36 0.19 -7.19
N MET A 285 22.22 1.16 -7.50
CA MET A 285 22.21 2.46 -6.82
C MET A 285 20.91 3.22 -7.09
N LEU A 286 20.42 3.23 -8.32
CA LEU A 286 19.11 3.81 -8.66
C LEU A 286 17.99 3.15 -7.87
N HIS A 287 17.96 1.81 -7.81
CA HIS A 287 16.95 1.08 -7.05
C HIS A 287 17.00 1.43 -5.55
N VAL A 288 18.18 1.37 -4.92
CA VAL A 288 18.33 1.70 -3.49
C VAL A 288 17.90 3.13 -3.20
N THR A 289 18.27 4.05 -4.08
CA THR A 289 17.91 5.47 -3.98
C THR A 289 16.40 5.63 -4.04
N LEU A 290 15.73 5.02 -5.03
CA LEU A 290 14.28 5.12 -5.23
C LEU A 290 13.45 4.43 -4.15
N THR A 291 13.95 3.34 -3.55
CA THR A 291 13.23 2.62 -2.48
C THR A 291 13.24 3.38 -1.16
N LYS A 292 14.25 4.21 -0.90
CA LYS A 292 14.30 5.00 0.34
C LYS A 292 13.53 6.29 0.16
N LEU A 293 12.51 6.50 0.98
CA LEU A 293 11.94 7.84 1.11
C LEU A 293 13.01 8.79 1.70
N PRO A 294 13.09 10.03 1.20
CA PRO A 294 14.03 11.02 1.70
C PRO A 294 13.81 11.25 3.20
N ALA A 295 14.91 11.47 3.92
CA ALA A 295 14.84 11.72 5.35
C ALA A 295 14.04 13.01 5.64
N HIS A 296 13.43 13.08 6.83
CA HIS A 296 12.59 14.20 7.31
C HIS A 296 13.17 15.59 7.03
N ARG A 297 14.50 15.74 6.99
CA ARG A 297 15.17 17.04 6.81
C ARG A 297 15.25 17.50 5.34
N GLN A 298 14.90 16.65 4.39
CA GLN A 298 15.16 16.88 2.98
C GLN A 298 13.92 17.24 2.17
N LEU A 299 12.69 16.93 2.63
CA LEU A 299 11.45 17.29 1.94
C LEU A 299 10.30 17.61 2.90
N ASP A 300 9.61 18.71 2.63
CA ASP A 300 8.39 19.11 3.31
C ASP A 300 7.19 18.32 2.77
N MET A 301 6.35 17.77 3.67
CA MET A 301 5.20 16.96 3.29
C MET A 301 4.13 17.78 2.55
N ASP A 302 3.96 19.05 2.92
CA ASP A 302 2.99 19.93 2.26
C ASP A 302 3.43 20.29 0.84
N ASP A 303 4.72 20.53 0.61
CA ASP A 303 5.27 20.75 -0.75
C ASP A 303 5.04 19.52 -1.64
N LEU A 304 5.25 18.32 -1.11
CA LEU A 304 5.01 17.06 -1.82
C LEU A 304 3.52 16.83 -2.14
N ILE A 305 2.63 17.14 -1.19
CA ILE A 305 1.19 17.05 -1.38
C ILE A 305 0.71 18.09 -2.41
N GLU A 306 1.25 19.31 -2.37
CA GLU A 306 0.96 20.35 -3.34
C GLU A 306 1.39 19.93 -4.75
N ASP A 307 2.62 19.44 -4.92
CA ASP A 307 3.10 18.94 -6.22
C ASP A 307 2.26 17.75 -6.69
N ALA A 308 1.89 16.82 -5.81
CA ALA A 308 0.99 15.71 -6.14
C ALA A 308 -0.37 16.21 -6.65
N CYS A 309 -0.95 17.24 -6.02
CA CYS A 309 -2.19 17.86 -6.45
C CYS A 309 -2.04 18.54 -7.82
N VAL A 310 -0.93 19.23 -8.06
CA VAL A 310 -0.61 19.85 -9.36
C VAL A 310 -0.46 18.78 -10.45
N LEU A 311 0.26 17.70 -10.16
CA LEU A 311 0.44 16.58 -11.09
C LEU A 311 -0.89 15.89 -11.41
N LEU A 312 -1.74 15.66 -10.42
CA LEU A 312 -3.06 15.05 -10.61
C LEU A 312 -3.94 15.90 -11.55
N LYS A 313 -3.92 17.23 -11.36
CA LYS A 313 -4.66 18.18 -12.22
C LYS A 313 -4.10 18.24 -13.64
N ARG A 314 -2.77 18.28 -13.81
CA ARG A 314 -2.10 18.41 -15.12
C ARG A 314 -2.12 17.12 -15.94
N HIS A 315 -2.01 15.98 -15.26
CA HIS A 315 -1.91 14.66 -15.87
C HIS A 315 -2.94 13.72 -15.25
N PRO A 316 -4.25 13.94 -15.47
CA PRO A 316 -5.29 13.10 -14.85
C PRO A 316 -5.12 11.64 -15.27
N PRO A 317 -5.56 10.65 -14.47
CA PRO A 317 -5.30 9.23 -14.74
C PRO A 317 -5.76 8.78 -16.14
N SER A 318 -6.86 9.35 -16.63
CA SER A 318 -7.41 9.11 -17.97
C SER A 318 -6.45 9.45 -19.11
N SER A 319 -5.49 10.37 -18.90
CA SER A 319 -4.46 10.77 -19.87
C SER A 319 -3.33 9.75 -20.01
N LEU A 320 -3.19 8.78 -19.10
CA LEU A 320 -2.09 7.79 -19.11
C LEU A 320 -2.27 6.65 -20.13
N GLY A 321 -3.25 6.77 -21.03
CA GLY A 321 -3.38 5.93 -22.22
C GLY A 321 -3.53 4.43 -21.93
N ARG A 322 -2.59 3.62 -22.43
CA ARG A 322 -2.66 2.15 -22.29
C ARG A 322 -2.50 1.71 -20.83
N ALA A 323 -1.67 2.40 -20.04
CA ALA A 323 -1.44 2.05 -18.64
C ALA A 323 -2.75 2.16 -17.83
N TRP A 324 -3.49 3.26 -18.01
CA TRP A 324 -4.79 3.44 -17.36
C TRP A 324 -5.88 2.48 -17.86
N ARG A 325 -5.87 2.15 -19.16
CA ARG A 325 -6.82 1.16 -19.72
C ARG A 325 -6.58 -0.25 -19.18
N ALA A 326 -5.36 -0.58 -18.78
CA ALA A 326 -5.04 -1.88 -18.18
C ALA A 326 -5.62 -2.05 -16.76
N VAL A 327 -5.83 -0.95 -16.03
CA VAL A 327 -6.48 -0.96 -14.71
C VAL A 327 -7.92 -1.44 -14.84
N SER A 328 -8.32 -2.42 -14.02
CA SER A 328 -9.71 -2.91 -14.01
C SER A 328 -10.70 -1.79 -13.70
N SER A 329 -11.86 -1.76 -14.36
CA SER A 329 -12.96 -0.85 -14.00
C SER A 329 -13.48 -1.05 -12.58
N LYS A 330 -13.15 -2.19 -11.96
CA LYS A 330 -13.47 -2.54 -10.58
C LYS A 330 -12.33 -2.25 -9.61
N SER A 331 -11.24 -1.62 -10.06
CA SER A 331 -10.14 -1.17 -9.20
C SER A 331 -10.55 -0.02 -8.30
N ALA A 332 -10.00 0.02 -7.09
CA ALA A 332 -10.19 1.17 -6.19
C ALA A 332 -9.77 2.48 -6.85
N LEU A 333 -8.77 2.44 -7.75
CA LEU A 333 -8.36 3.60 -8.54
C LEU A 333 -9.47 4.14 -9.43
N LYS A 334 -10.42 3.29 -9.88
CA LYS A 334 -11.53 3.67 -10.77
C LYS A 334 -12.87 3.81 -10.07
N THR A 335 -13.02 3.23 -8.87
CA THR A 335 -14.22 3.39 -8.06
C THR A 335 -14.12 4.57 -7.08
N VAL A 336 -12.91 5.08 -6.81
CA VAL A 336 -12.66 6.25 -5.94
C VAL A 336 -11.87 7.31 -6.72
N MET A 337 -12.55 7.96 -7.66
CA MET A 337 -11.97 8.93 -8.60
C MET A 337 -12.03 10.37 -8.07
N VAL A 338 -13.02 10.67 -7.22
CA VAL A 338 -13.22 11.97 -6.56
C VAL A 338 -12.56 12.00 -5.19
N GLY A 339 -12.57 10.86 -4.48
CA GLY A 339 -11.96 10.74 -3.14
C GLY A 339 -12.98 10.38 -2.07
N ALA A 340 -12.89 11.01 -0.91
CA ALA A 340 -13.81 10.76 0.21
C ALA A 340 -15.31 10.80 -0.16
N PRO A 341 -15.81 11.71 -1.03
CA PRO A 341 -17.22 11.67 -1.43
C PRO A 341 -17.67 10.35 -2.06
N ASP A 342 -16.82 9.73 -2.89
CA ASP A 342 -17.11 8.41 -3.47
C ASP A 342 -17.13 7.33 -2.38
N VAL A 343 -16.16 7.38 -1.46
CA VAL A 343 -16.06 6.41 -0.36
C VAL A 343 -17.29 6.50 0.52
N VAL A 344 -17.74 7.71 0.89
CA VAL A 344 -18.93 7.92 1.73
C VAL A 344 -20.21 7.40 1.05
N ALA A 345 -20.31 7.51 -0.28
CA ALA A 345 -21.47 7.04 -1.03
C ALA A 345 -21.52 5.52 -1.25
N GLN A 346 -20.43 4.79 -0.96
CA GLN A 346 -20.29 3.36 -1.23
C GLN A 346 -20.59 2.52 0.01
N SER A 347 -21.18 1.34 -0.20
CA SER A 347 -21.36 0.36 0.87
C SER A 347 -20.17 -0.62 0.96
N LEU A 348 -20.05 -1.38 2.05
CA LEU A 348 -19.02 -2.41 2.15
C LEU A 348 -19.30 -3.56 1.16
N GLU A 349 -20.56 -3.86 0.89
CA GLU A 349 -21.01 -4.87 -0.08
C GLU A 349 -20.60 -4.50 -1.51
N ASP A 350 -20.63 -3.21 -1.88
CA ASP A 350 -20.08 -2.74 -3.17
C ASP A 350 -18.60 -3.10 -3.29
N GLY A 351 -17.83 -2.83 -2.23
CA GLY A 351 -16.42 -3.17 -2.13
C GLY A 351 -16.15 -4.67 -2.28
N GLU A 352 -16.91 -5.50 -1.59
CA GLU A 352 -16.81 -6.97 -1.68
C GLU A 352 -17.18 -7.48 -3.08
N ALA A 353 -18.23 -6.92 -3.69
CA ALA A 353 -18.64 -7.28 -5.05
C ALA A 353 -17.54 -6.95 -6.08
N TRP A 354 -16.89 -5.79 -5.94
CA TRP A 354 -15.77 -5.41 -6.79
C TRP A 354 -14.53 -6.27 -6.54
N LEU A 355 -14.22 -6.61 -5.30
CA LEU A 355 -13.12 -7.50 -4.93
C LEU A 355 -13.31 -8.89 -5.56
N ALA A 356 -14.53 -9.43 -5.48
CA ALA A 356 -14.88 -10.72 -6.07
C ALA A 356 -14.77 -10.70 -7.60
N GLU A 357 -15.20 -9.62 -8.26
CA GLU A 357 -15.05 -9.47 -9.72
C GLU A 357 -13.58 -9.34 -10.13
N GLN A 358 -12.79 -8.53 -9.44
CA GLN A 358 -11.35 -8.39 -9.71
C GLN A 358 -10.61 -9.71 -9.50
N THR A 359 -10.92 -10.45 -8.43
CA THR A 359 -10.35 -11.79 -8.18
C THR A 359 -10.65 -12.72 -9.36
N ARG A 360 -11.91 -12.77 -9.82
CA ARG A 360 -12.29 -13.55 -11.00
C ARG A 360 -11.59 -13.09 -12.28
N GLN A 361 -11.29 -11.80 -12.44
CA GLN A 361 -10.51 -11.28 -13.57
C GLN A 361 -9.04 -11.72 -13.49
N ALA A 362 -8.42 -11.60 -12.31
CA ALA A 362 -7.04 -12.01 -12.07
C ALA A 362 -6.85 -13.53 -12.31
N ASP A 363 -7.77 -14.37 -11.81
CA ASP A 363 -7.73 -15.81 -12.01
C ASP A 363 -7.89 -16.22 -13.48
N ARG A 364 -8.71 -15.48 -14.23
CA ARG A 364 -8.86 -15.70 -15.69
C ARG A 364 -7.56 -15.35 -16.40
N GLN A 365 -6.95 -14.21 -16.08
CA GLN A 365 -5.67 -13.79 -16.65
C GLN A 365 -4.54 -14.77 -16.32
N ALA A 366 -4.44 -15.21 -15.07
CA ALA A 366 -3.44 -16.19 -14.63
C ALA A 366 -3.60 -17.53 -15.36
N ARG A 367 -4.83 -18.05 -15.49
CA ARG A 367 -5.10 -19.28 -16.25
C ARG A 367 -4.75 -19.15 -17.73
N MET A 368 -5.09 -18.02 -18.36
CA MET A 368 -4.73 -17.77 -19.76
C MET A 368 -3.22 -17.66 -19.95
N HIS A 369 -2.52 -16.98 -19.04
CA HIS A 369 -1.06 -16.91 -19.08
C HIS A 369 -0.41 -18.29 -18.89
N ALA A 370 -0.90 -19.09 -17.94
CA ALA A 370 -0.42 -20.46 -17.72
C ALA A 370 -0.65 -21.35 -18.96
N LEU A 371 -1.81 -21.23 -19.61
CA LEU A 371 -2.11 -21.94 -20.86
C LEU A 371 -1.18 -21.47 -22.01
N TYR A 372 -0.99 -20.17 -22.17
CA TYR A 372 -0.05 -19.64 -23.16
C TYR A 372 1.38 -20.18 -22.93
N MET A 373 1.83 -20.19 -21.67
CA MET A 373 3.16 -20.71 -21.31
C MET A 373 3.28 -22.22 -21.52
N SER A 374 2.21 -22.99 -21.30
CA SER A 374 2.23 -24.43 -21.54
C SER A 374 2.24 -24.76 -23.04
N VAL A 375 1.46 -24.03 -23.84
CA VAL A 375 1.43 -24.13 -25.31
C VAL A 375 2.77 -23.69 -25.89
N SER A 376 3.34 -22.56 -25.45
CA SER A 376 4.63 -22.07 -25.96
C SER A 376 5.78 -23.02 -25.60
N LYS A 377 5.81 -23.56 -24.38
CA LYS A 377 6.78 -24.60 -23.97
C LYS A 377 6.63 -25.87 -24.81
N THR A 378 5.41 -26.26 -25.14
CA THR A 378 5.12 -27.41 -26.01
C THR A 378 5.57 -27.13 -27.44
N ALA A 379 5.18 -26.00 -28.04
CA ALA A 379 5.61 -25.56 -29.36
C ALA A 379 7.15 -25.48 -29.46
N TRP A 380 7.82 -24.94 -28.44
CA TRP A 380 9.27 -24.86 -28.37
C TRP A 380 9.95 -26.23 -28.30
N ARG A 381 9.36 -27.20 -27.59
CA ARG A 381 9.83 -28.60 -27.57
C ARG A 381 9.66 -29.26 -28.95
N TRP A 382 8.54 -28.99 -29.62
CA TRP A 382 8.23 -29.57 -30.93
C TRP A 382 8.91 -28.85 -32.11
N ARG A 383 9.52 -27.68 -31.93
CA ARG A 383 10.12 -26.91 -33.04
C ARG A 383 11.21 -27.68 -33.80
N ARG A 384 12.03 -28.47 -33.11
CA ARG A 384 13.12 -29.26 -33.71
C ARG A 384 12.57 -30.49 -34.45
N PRO A 385 11.78 -31.39 -33.82
CA PRO A 385 11.23 -32.54 -34.52
C PRO A 385 10.26 -32.14 -35.65
N ALA A 386 9.48 -31.06 -35.50
CA ALA A 386 8.65 -30.54 -36.59
C ALA A 386 9.48 -30.03 -37.77
N ALA A 387 10.60 -29.35 -37.52
CA ALA A 387 11.54 -28.97 -38.58
C ALA A 387 12.12 -30.20 -39.29
N PHE A 388 12.54 -31.24 -38.56
CA PHE A 388 13.00 -32.50 -39.16
C PHE A 388 11.90 -33.19 -39.99
N GLY A 389 10.67 -33.26 -39.48
CA GLY A 389 9.53 -33.81 -40.22
C GLY A 389 9.23 -33.05 -41.51
N LEU A 390 9.27 -31.71 -41.47
CA LEU A 390 9.11 -30.87 -42.65
C LEU A 390 10.23 -31.09 -43.67
N THR A 391 11.49 -31.21 -43.23
CA THR A 391 12.61 -31.52 -44.14
C THR A 391 12.47 -32.87 -44.80
N LEU A 392 12.03 -33.88 -44.05
CA LEU A 392 11.81 -35.22 -44.59
C LEU A 392 10.65 -35.22 -45.59
N ALA A 393 9.55 -34.52 -45.29
CA ALA A 393 8.43 -34.36 -46.21
C ALA A 393 8.84 -33.63 -47.51
N VAL A 394 9.62 -32.55 -47.41
CA VAL A 394 10.18 -31.85 -48.57
C VAL A 394 11.11 -32.77 -49.38
N ALA A 395 11.95 -33.57 -48.71
CA ALA A 395 12.80 -34.56 -49.39
C ALA A 395 11.99 -35.63 -50.13
N VAL A 396 10.92 -36.15 -49.51
CA VAL A 396 10.01 -37.12 -50.14
C VAL A 396 9.29 -36.51 -51.34
N VAL A 397 8.77 -35.28 -51.20
CA VAL A 397 8.13 -34.54 -52.30
C VAL A 397 9.13 -34.26 -53.44
N ALA A 398 10.37 -33.89 -53.12
CA ALA A 398 11.41 -33.68 -54.13
C ALA A 398 11.81 -34.97 -54.85
N VAL A 399 11.77 -36.13 -54.19
CA VAL A 399 11.97 -37.45 -54.82
C VAL A 399 10.78 -37.83 -55.70
N PHE A 400 9.55 -37.54 -55.26
CA PHE A 400 8.33 -37.79 -56.04
C PHE A 400 8.23 -36.90 -57.28
N LEU A 401 8.50 -35.60 -57.14
CA LEU A 401 8.58 -34.63 -58.25
C LEU A 401 9.85 -34.84 -59.10
N GLY A 402 10.89 -35.45 -58.54
CA GLY A 402 12.17 -35.75 -59.18
C GLY A 402 12.14 -36.95 -60.15
N ARG A 403 10.97 -37.48 -60.48
CA ARG A 403 10.79 -38.55 -61.48
C ARG A 403 10.61 -38.03 -62.93
N GLY A 404 10.86 -36.76 -63.20
CA GLY A 404 11.00 -36.19 -64.55
C GLY A 404 12.43 -35.71 -64.83
N ASP A 405 12.97 -36.06 -65.99
CA ASP A 405 14.35 -35.86 -66.43
C ASP A 405 14.74 -34.39 -66.57
N ASP A 406 15.31 -33.81 -65.50
CA ASP A 406 16.23 -32.67 -65.66
C ASP A 406 17.11 -32.48 -64.40
N ILE A 407 18.40 -32.79 -64.53
CA ILE A 407 19.35 -32.89 -63.41
C ILE A 407 20.10 -31.56 -63.17
N ALA A 408 20.20 -30.69 -64.17
CA ALA A 408 21.00 -29.46 -64.10
C ALA A 408 20.34 -28.35 -63.25
N ASN A 409 19.02 -28.21 -63.30
CA ASN A 409 18.28 -27.24 -62.49
C ASN A 409 18.21 -27.64 -60.99
N ARG A 410 18.44 -28.92 -60.65
CA ARG A 410 18.35 -29.44 -59.28
C ARG A 410 19.45 -28.95 -58.36
N LYS A 411 20.70 -28.86 -58.84
CA LYS A 411 21.84 -28.46 -57.98
C LYS A 411 21.73 -27.01 -57.49
N ARG A 412 21.16 -26.11 -58.30
CA ARG A 412 20.92 -24.71 -57.94
C ARG A 412 19.81 -24.56 -56.89
N MET A 413 18.70 -25.27 -57.07
CA MET A 413 17.53 -25.14 -56.19
C MET A 413 17.75 -25.78 -54.80
N PHE A 414 18.46 -26.92 -54.74
CA PHE A 414 18.83 -27.58 -53.49
C PHE A 414 19.83 -26.77 -52.65
N GLY A 415 20.82 -26.13 -53.29
CA GLY A 415 21.77 -25.26 -52.61
C GLY A 415 21.09 -24.06 -51.95
N THR A 416 20.14 -23.43 -52.64
CA THR A 416 19.39 -22.28 -52.09
C THR A 416 18.44 -22.67 -50.96
N ALA A 417 17.80 -23.84 -51.04
CA ALA A 417 16.88 -24.32 -49.98
C ALA A 417 17.63 -24.68 -48.69
N LEU A 418 18.79 -25.34 -48.79
CA LEU A 418 19.64 -25.66 -47.64
C LEU A 418 20.19 -24.40 -46.96
N ILE A 419 20.62 -23.39 -47.74
CA ILE A 419 21.11 -22.11 -47.22
C ILE A 419 19.99 -21.32 -46.52
N SER A 420 18.79 -21.31 -47.11
CA SER A 420 17.61 -20.66 -46.51
C SER A 420 17.19 -21.32 -45.20
N MET A 421 17.24 -22.65 -45.14
CA MET A 421 16.89 -23.43 -43.96
C MET A 421 17.92 -23.30 -42.83
N TRP A 422 19.21 -23.17 -43.19
CA TRP A 422 20.28 -22.91 -42.23
C TRP A 422 20.16 -21.51 -41.59
N LYS A 423 19.71 -20.52 -42.36
CA LYS A 423 19.43 -19.16 -41.86
C LYS A 423 18.21 -19.10 -40.93
N THR A 424 17.12 -19.81 -41.23
CA THR A 424 15.92 -19.84 -40.37
C THR A 424 16.12 -20.61 -39.06
N LEU A 425 17.13 -21.49 -38.98
CA LEU A 425 17.53 -22.20 -37.76
C LEU A 425 18.52 -21.41 -36.88
N GLY A 426 18.82 -20.15 -37.22
CA GLY A 426 19.65 -19.25 -36.40
C GLY A 426 21.15 -19.48 -36.52
N GLY A 427 21.62 -20.16 -37.57
CA GLY A 427 23.05 -20.31 -37.82
C GLY A 427 23.66 -19.01 -38.33
N THR A 428 24.49 -18.34 -37.51
CA THR A 428 25.38 -17.26 -37.98
C THR A 428 26.48 -17.84 -38.84
N THR A 429 26.53 -17.48 -40.13
CA THR A 429 27.71 -17.68 -40.96
C THR A 429 28.78 -16.68 -40.54
N ARG A 430 29.80 -17.15 -39.82
CA ARG A 430 31.06 -16.42 -39.66
C ARG A 430 31.75 -16.38 -41.03
N ASN A 431 31.99 -15.18 -41.54
CA ASN A 431 33.08 -14.96 -42.50
C ASN A 431 34.38 -14.73 -41.72
#